data_AF-A0A8C4NG91-F1
#
_entry.id   AF-A0A8C4NG91-F1
#
_cell.length_a   1.000
_cell.length_b   1.000
_cell.length_c   1.000
_cell.angle_alpha   90.00
_cell.angle_beta   90.00
_cell.angle_gamma   90.00
#
_symmetry.space_group_name_H-M   'P 1'
#
loop_
_entity.id
_entity.type
_entity.pdbx_description
1 polymer ?
#
loop_
_entity_poly.entity_id
_entity_poly.type
_entity_poly.pdbx_seq_one_letter_code
_entity_poly.pdbx_strand_id
1 'polypeptide(L)'
;ILKYGKTPMELQRGKIHGSMDIGPSVMSVKRKAGCIDLDDEENIYHLKITPPDVFDLWLSKLRQHRQHWQNKAVKTPPILHASGESEPSTPMVTTAVPVLVSIGHLTDEGQSENMVSKIEQLFFYIYIYCSPRSITESRNITDSLPLPLKVKEVMFSPLSVLRPLSGCSDDASPFRTGRRTELPALAPQHSTIALWDVLRRNVGKDLSRVTMPVELNEPLNTLQHLCEELEYSDLLDRAAETEDPVQRMVLVAAFAVSLYSCTATRASCKPFNPLLGETYECEREDRAFQFIAEQVSHHPPISACHCESKKFIFWQDIRWKNKFWGKSMEIIPIGTVHLSLPRYEDQYEWNKVTSCVHNVLVGQRWVEHYGEINIRNRADDSFRCKDSPFVHQGNYWSSSANEVQGSLIDASGHVVQRLFGKWSEGLYSGAQRSAKCIWRPGALPANQELYYGFTHFAIELNELDPNLRPFLPPTDTRFRPDQRFLEEGNLEMASRAKQHLEEMQRQRWKNMEGTYQPRFFRSSDGQEEWVTNNTYWELRKNPGFSNMENPTLW
;
A
#
# COMPACT_ATOMS: atom_id res chain seq x y z
N ILE A 1 -15.89 -11.73 28.06
CA ILE A 1 -17.19 -11.04 28.22
C ILE A 1 -17.30 -10.24 29.51
N LEU A 2 -17.32 -8.91 29.38
CA LEU A 2 -17.70 -7.91 30.38
C LEU A 2 -19.22 -7.76 30.40
N LYS A 3 -19.85 -7.63 31.57
CA LYS A 3 -21.30 -7.38 31.70
C LYS A 3 -21.56 -6.14 32.54
N TYR A 4 -22.55 -5.34 32.15
CA TYR A 4 -22.89 -4.10 32.85
C TYR A 4 -24.39 -3.88 32.98
N GLY A 5 -24.77 -3.09 33.99
CA GLY A 5 -26.15 -2.81 34.39
C GLY A 5 -26.28 -1.44 35.03
N LYS A 6 -27.50 -0.92 35.18
CA LYS A 6 -27.72 0.45 35.67
C LYS A 6 -27.51 0.58 37.17
N THR A 7 -27.70 -0.51 37.92
CA THR A 7 -27.40 -0.54 39.36
C THR A 7 -26.74 -1.87 39.78
N PRO A 8 -26.01 -1.90 40.91
CA PRO A 8 -25.44 -3.14 41.44
C PRO A 8 -26.51 -4.19 41.77
N MET A 9 -27.67 -3.76 42.28
CA MET A 9 -28.78 -4.65 42.63
C MET A 9 -29.42 -5.31 41.40
N GLU A 10 -29.44 -4.63 40.25
CA GLU A 10 -29.92 -5.21 38.99
C GLU A 10 -28.98 -6.31 38.49
N LEU A 11 -27.68 -6.06 38.50
CA LEU A 11 -26.68 -7.05 38.10
C LEU A 11 -26.65 -8.26 39.02
N GLN A 12 -26.79 -8.07 40.35
CA GLN A 12 -26.90 -9.17 41.32
C GLN A 12 -28.15 -10.03 41.09
N ARG A 13 -29.22 -9.43 40.57
CA ARG A 13 -30.46 -10.12 40.19
C ARG A 13 -30.44 -10.67 38.76
N GLY A 14 -29.30 -10.62 38.07
CA GLY A 14 -29.12 -11.12 36.70
C GLY A 14 -29.71 -10.22 35.60
N LYS A 15 -30.19 -9.02 35.93
CA LYS A 15 -30.66 -8.04 34.93
C LYS A 15 -29.46 -7.28 34.35
N ILE A 16 -29.07 -7.68 33.15
CA ILE A 16 -27.92 -7.14 32.40
C ILE A 16 -28.44 -6.07 31.43
N HIS A 17 -27.80 -4.89 31.43
CA HIS A 17 -28.09 -3.83 30.47
C HIS A 17 -27.32 -4.02 29.16
N GLY A 18 -26.12 -4.59 29.21
CA GLY A 18 -25.35 -4.98 28.03
C GLY A 18 -24.15 -5.84 28.38
N SER A 19 -23.52 -6.41 27.34
CA SER A 19 -22.31 -7.21 27.48
C SER A 19 -21.38 -7.01 26.29
N MET A 20 -20.08 -7.00 26.55
CA MET A 20 -19.04 -6.79 25.55
C MET A 20 -18.03 -7.94 25.61
N ASP A 21 -17.61 -8.51 24.49
CA ASP A 21 -16.48 -9.43 24.54
C ASP A 21 -15.14 -8.69 24.51
N ILE A 22 -14.36 -8.86 25.58
CA ILE A 22 -13.09 -8.15 25.75
C ILE A 22 -11.96 -8.90 25.04
N GLY A 23 -12.15 -10.19 24.71
CA GLY A 23 -11.15 -11.03 24.04
C GLY A 23 -10.59 -10.40 22.76
N PRO A 24 -11.45 -10.09 21.77
CA PRO A 24 -11.03 -9.52 20.48
C PRO A 24 -10.88 -7.99 20.49
N SER A 25 -11.43 -7.27 21.47
CA SER A 25 -11.43 -5.79 21.47
C SER A 25 -10.03 -5.18 21.46
N VAL A 26 -9.86 -3.93 21.03
CA VAL A 26 -8.64 -3.13 21.25
C VAL A 26 -8.75 -2.38 22.57
N MET A 27 -7.69 -2.36 23.38
CA MET A 27 -7.68 -1.67 24.68
C MET A 27 -6.60 -0.60 24.73
N SER A 28 -7.01 0.65 24.95
CA SER A 28 -6.13 1.79 25.20
C SER A 28 -6.23 2.24 26.67
N VAL A 29 -5.12 2.63 27.27
CA VAL A 29 -5.04 2.93 28.71
C VAL A 29 -4.54 4.36 28.92
N LYS A 30 -5.41 5.23 29.40
CA LYS A 30 -5.10 6.63 29.73
C LYS A 30 -4.91 6.77 31.25
N ARG A 31 -3.76 6.32 31.76
CA ARG A 31 -3.45 6.28 33.20
C ARG A 31 -3.65 7.63 33.91
N LYS A 32 -3.16 8.73 33.33
CA LYS A 32 -3.31 10.09 33.89
C LYS A 32 -4.78 10.54 34.03
N ALA A 33 -5.68 9.96 33.23
CA ALA A 33 -7.11 10.28 33.22
C ALA A 33 -7.97 9.24 33.94
N GLY A 34 -7.37 8.16 34.48
CA GLY A 34 -8.11 7.04 35.08
C GLY A 34 -9.08 6.34 34.10
N CYS A 35 -8.80 6.42 32.79
CA CYS A 35 -9.70 5.93 31.75
C CYS A 35 -9.10 4.74 30.98
N ILE A 36 -9.93 3.77 30.66
CA ILE A 36 -9.62 2.63 29.77
C ILE A 36 -10.61 2.69 28.62
N ASP A 37 -10.10 2.80 27.39
CA ASP A 37 -10.95 2.76 26.20
C ASP A 37 -10.92 1.33 25.64
N LEU A 38 -12.09 0.73 25.45
CA LEU A 38 -12.26 -0.57 24.80
C LEU A 38 -13.03 -0.39 23.48
N ASP A 39 -12.51 -0.96 22.40
CA ASP A 39 -13.06 -0.85 21.05
C ASP A 39 -13.31 -2.26 20.51
N ASP A 40 -14.56 -2.62 20.23
CA ASP A 40 -14.95 -3.91 19.67
C ASP A 40 -15.42 -3.83 18.21
N GLU A 41 -14.89 -2.87 17.44
CA GLU A 41 -15.23 -2.59 16.03
C GLU A 41 -16.59 -1.90 15.84
N GLU A 42 -17.60 -2.26 16.63
CA GLU A 42 -18.93 -1.64 16.56
C GLU A 42 -19.07 -0.44 17.50
N ASN A 43 -18.43 -0.48 18.67
CA ASN A 43 -18.60 0.54 19.71
C ASN A 43 -17.27 0.88 20.39
N ILE A 44 -17.15 2.15 20.82
CA ILE A 44 -16.05 2.59 21.68
C ILE A 44 -16.60 2.85 23.09
N TYR A 45 -16.10 2.09 24.04
CA TYR A 45 -16.43 2.18 25.46
C TYR A 45 -15.35 2.96 26.20
N HIS A 46 -15.70 4.15 26.69
CA HIS A 46 -14.82 4.95 27.54
C HIS A 46 -15.10 4.62 29.01
N LEU A 47 -14.26 3.77 29.62
CA LEU A 47 -14.40 3.33 31.00
C LEU A 47 -13.59 4.22 31.95
N LYS A 48 -14.26 5.14 32.65
CA LYS A 48 -13.63 5.94 33.72
C LYS A 48 -13.79 5.23 35.06
N ILE A 49 -12.71 4.60 35.52
CA ILE A 49 -12.73 3.80 36.75
C ILE A 49 -12.71 4.72 37.97
N THR A 50 -13.69 4.56 38.87
CA THR A 50 -13.80 5.36 40.09
C THR A 50 -14.14 4.45 41.28
N PRO A 51 -13.47 4.53 42.44
CA PRO A 51 -12.37 5.44 42.78
C PRO A 51 -11.02 5.08 42.07
N PRO A 52 -10.06 6.03 41.96
CA PRO A 52 -8.82 5.82 41.18
C PRO A 52 -7.89 4.71 41.71
N ASP A 53 -7.97 4.41 43.00
CA ASP A 53 -7.21 3.37 43.70
C ASP A 53 -7.54 1.94 43.24
N VAL A 54 -8.68 1.73 42.57
CA VAL A 54 -9.04 0.45 41.96
C VAL A 54 -8.71 0.35 40.47
N PHE A 55 -8.14 1.40 39.85
CA PHE A 55 -7.79 1.44 38.43
C PHE A 55 -6.80 0.34 38.02
N ASP A 56 -5.72 0.17 38.79
CA ASP A 56 -4.69 -0.84 38.47
C ASP A 56 -5.19 -2.27 38.65
N LEU A 57 -6.10 -2.50 39.62
CA LEU A 57 -6.78 -3.78 39.80
C LEU A 57 -7.64 -4.10 38.57
N TRP A 58 -8.46 -3.15 38.11
CA TRP A 58 -9.30 -3.30 36.92
C TRP A 58 -8.49 -3.54 35.65
N LEU A 59 -7.45 -2.74 35.45
CA LEU A 59 -6.55 -2.90 34.31
C LEU A 59 -5.88 -4.29 34.31
N SER A 60 -5.46 -4.77 35.49
CA SER A 60 -4.88 -6.11 35.64
C SER A 60 -5.89 -7.21 35.28
N LYS A 61 -7.14 -7.10 35.76
CA LYS A 61 -8.19 -8.08 35.46
C LYS A 61 -8.57 -8.13 33.97
N LEU A 62 -8.70 -6.96 33.33
CA LEU A 62 -8.98 -6.89 31.88
C LEU A 62 -7.85 -7.51 31.04
N ARG A 63 -6.60 -7.25 31.41
CA ARG A 63 -5.43 -7.86 30.76
C ARG A 63 -5.40 -9.38 30.92
N GLN A 64 -5.65 -9.88 32.13
CA GLN A 64 -5.70 -11.32 32.40
C GLN A 64 -6.79 -12.02 31.58
N HIS A 65 -7.98 -11.41 31.50
CA HIS A 65 -9.08 -11.96 30.70
C HIS A 65 -8.74 -12.02 29.21
N ARG A 66 -8.13 -10.97 28.65
CA ARG A 66 -7.67 -10.94 27.26
C ARG A 66 -6.62 -12.00 26.98
N GLN A 67 -5.64 -12.12 27.86
CA GLN A 67 -4.56 -13.10 27.71
C GLN A 67 -5.09 -14.54 27.78
N HIS A 68 -6.08 -14.82 28.63
CA HIS A 68 -6.76 -16.12 28.66
C HIS A 68 -7.38 -16.49 27.30
N TRP A 69 -8.10 -15.57 26.67
CA TRP A 69 -8.74 -15.80 25.36
C TRP A 69 -7.73 -15.93 24.21
N GLN A 70 -6.67 -15.11 24.21
CA GLN A 70 -5.57 -15.26 23.25
C GLN A 70 -4.92 -16.65 23.36
N ASN A 71 -4.71 -17.14 24.58
CA ASN A 71 -4.17 -18.49 24.80
C ASN A 71 -5.15 -19.61 24.43
N LYS A 72 -6.47 -19.38 24.49
CA LYS A 72 -7.50 -20.34 24.09
C LYS A 72 -7.62 -20.43 22.56
N ALA A 73 -7.50 -19.30 21.86
CA ALA A 73 -7.44 -19.25 20.40
C ALA A 73 -6.22 -20.00 19.84
N VAL A 74 -5.07 -19.95 20.54
CA VAL A 74 -3.85 -20.69 20.16
C VAL A 74 -3.95 -22.21 20.40
N LYS A 75 -4.85 -22.67 21.28
CA LYS A 75 -5.01 -24.08 21.64
C LYS A 75 -6.08 -24.84 20.85
N THR A 76 -6.77 -24.20 19.90
CA THR A 76 -7.83 -24.84 19.12
C THR A 76 -7.36 -25.10 17.69
N PRO A 77 -6.98 -26.34 17.31
CA PRO A 77 -6.75 -26.70 15.91
C PRO A 77 -8.07 -26.95 15.15
N PRO A 78 -8.09 -26.97 13.80
CA PRO A 78 -9.32 -27.01 13.02
C PRO A 78 -9.98 -28.39 13.05
N ILE A 79 -11.15 -28.44 13.69
CA ILE A 79 -12.34 -29.31 13.48
C ILE A 79 -12.17 -30.84 13.58
N LEU A 80 -12.84 -31.43 14.59
CA LEU A 80 -13.64 -32.66 14.48
C LEU A 80 -14.62 -32.76 15.65
N HIS A 81 -15.88 -33.09 15.36
CA HIS A 81 -16.93 -33.39 16.34
C HIS A 81 -16.55 -34.58 17.24
N ALA A 82 -16.58 -34.41 18.57
CA ALA A 82 -16.97 -35.47 19.51
C ALA A 82 -17.26 -34.90 20.91
N SER A 83 -18.49 -35.14 21.35
CA SER A 83 -18.97 -35.36 22.73
C SER A 83 -18.06 -35.02 23.93
N GLY A 84 -18.56 -34.09 24.75
CA GLY A 84 -18.83 -34.35 26.17
C GLY A 84 -17.63 -34.55 27.10
N GLU A 85 -16.98 -33.46 27.49
CA GLU A 85 -16.31 -33.37 28.79
C GLU A 85 -16.80 -32.11 29.52
N SER A 86 -17.42 -32.35 30.68
CA SER A 86 -17.92 -31.33 31.60
C SER A 86 -16.77 -30.81 32.47
N GLU A 87 -16.32 -29.57 32.24
CA GLU A 87 -15.44 -28.86 33.18
C GLU A 87 -16.24 -27.93 34.11
N PRO A 88 -15.90 -27.86 35.41
CA PRO A 88 -16.64 -27.11 36.41
C PRO A 88 -16.24 -25.63 36.35
N SER A 89 -17.17 -24.76 35.92
CA SER A 89 -16.95 -23.32 35.94
C SER A 89 -17.85 -22.66 36.98
N THR A 90 -17.42 -22.62 38.24
CA THR A 90 -18.02 -21.70 39.22
C THR A 90 -17.28 -20.37 39.12
N PRO A 91 -17.89 -19.29 38.59
CA PRO A 91 -17.23 -17.99 38.55
C PRO A 91 -17.09 -17.45 39.99
N MET A 92 -15.87 -17.16 40.44
CA MET A 92 -15.70 -16.35 41.64
C MET A 92 -16.09 -14.90 41.31
N VAL A 93 -17.16 -14.42 41.95
CA VAL A 93 -17.59 -13.03 41.86
C VAL A 93 -16.59 -12.16 42.63
N THR A 94 -15.75 -11.41 41.91
CA THR A 94 -14.98 -10.32 42.52
C THR A 94 -15.70 -9.00 42.28
N THR A 95 -16.32 -8.50 43.36
CA THR A 95 -16.69 -7.11 43.70
C THR A 95 -17.27 -6.22 42.59
N ALA A 96 -18.52 -5.78 42.75
CA ALA A 96 -19.08 -4.67 41.98
C ALA A 96 -18.31 -3.38 42.27
N VAL A 97 -17.81 -2.72 41.23
CA VAL A 97 -17.17 -1.40 41.35
C VAL A 97 -17.95 -0.44 40.45
N PRO A 98 -18.28 0.78 40.93
CA PRO A 98 -18.86 1.81 40.08
C PRO A 98 -17.89 2.20 38.97
N VAL A 99 -18.33 2.18 37.71
CA VAL A 99 -17.50 2.64 36.59
C VAL A 99 -18.32 3.62 35.77
N LEU A 100 -17.86 4.87 35.65
CA LEU A 100 -18.55 5.81 34.79
C LEU A 100 -18.26 5.43 33.34
N VAL A 101 -19.30 5.17 32.55
CA VAL A 101 -19.14 4.73 31.17
C VAL A 101 -19.88 5.65 30.24
N SER A 102 -19.12 6.15 29.27
CA SER A 102 -19.68 6.81 28.09
C SER A 102 -19.53 5.83 26.93
N ILE A 103 -20.66 5.49 26.30
CA ILE A 103 -20.70 4.68 25.08
C ILE A 103 -20.92 5.64 23.91
N GLY A 104 -19.98 5.66 22.97
CA GLY A 104 -20.16 6.33 21.69
C GLY A 104 -20.60 5.33 20.64
N HIS A 105 -21.76 5.53 20.03
CA HIS A 105 -22.16 4.81 18.82
C HIS A 105 -21.60 5.54 17.59
N LEU A 106 -21.00 4.79 16.67
CA LEU A 106 -20.66 5.27 15.34
C LEU A 106 -21.94 5.19 14.48
N THR A 107 -22.47 6.34 14.04
CA THR A 107 -23.54 6.40 13.03
C THR A 107 -22.94 6.75 11.67
N ASP A 108 -23.50 6.18 10.60
CA ASP A 108 -23.03 6.25 9.20
C ASP A 108 -22.98 7.66 8.57
N GLU A 109 -23.33 8.72 9.31
CA GLU A 109 -23.21 10.10 8.82
C GLU A 109 -22.18 10.87 9.64
N GLY A 110 -21.03 11.14 9.02
CA GLY A 110 -19.88 11.85 9.58
C GLY A 110 -20.09 13.36 9.79
N GLN A 111 -21.18 13.76 10.44
CA GLN A 111 -21.33 15.11 10.99
C GLN A 111 -21.17 15.09 12.51
N SER A 112 -20.23 15.89 13.01
CA SER A 112 -20.01 16.14 14.44
C SER A 112 -21.07 17.09 15.01
N GLU A 113 -22.35 16.76 14.88
CA GLU A 113 -23.41 17.43 15.62
C GLU A 113 -24.05 16.47 16.61
N ASN A 114 -23.82 16.79 17.89
CA ASN A 114 -24.40 16.15 19.07
C ASN A 114 -24.14 14.64 19.16
N MET A 115 -22.97 14.29 19.73
CA MET A 115 -22.86 13.05 20.52
C MET A 115 -24.07 13.02 21.46
N VAL A 116 -25.06 12.17 21.17
CA VAL A 116 -26.01 11.72 22.19
C VAL A 116 -25.23 10.82 23.14
N SER A 117 -24.37 11.45 23.93
CA SER A 117 -23.72 10.86 25.07
C SER A 117 -24.81 10.69 26.13
N LYS A 118 -25.44 9.52 26.15
CA LYS A 118 -26.06 9.08 27.39
C LYS A 118 -24.93 8.75 28.35
N ILE A 119 -24.52 9.76 29.13
CA ILE A 119 -23.66 9.56 30.29
C ILE A 119 -24.55 8.86 31.33
N GLU A 120 -24.53 7.53 31.33
CA GLU A 120 -25.16 6.74 32.37
C GLU A 120 -24.08 6.24 33.34
N GLN A 121 -24.32 6.44 34.64
CA GLN A 121 -23.50 5.81 35.66
C GLN A 121 -23.87 4.32 35.69
N LEU A 122 -23.00 3.48 35.13
CA LEU A 122 -23.22 2.05 35.00
C LEU A 122 -22.35 1.29 35.99
N PHE A 123 -22.82 0.16 36.47
CA PHE A 123 -22.05 -0.72 37.34
C PHE A 123 -21.63 -1.94 36.51
N PHE A 124 -20.39 -2.38 36.69
CA PHE A 124 -19.81 -3.46 35.90
C PHE A 124 -19.48 -4.64 36.81
N TYR A 125 -19.83 -5.84 36.35
CA TYR A 125 -19.33 -7.09 36.92
C TYR A 125 -18.33 -7.70 35.94
N ILE A 126 -17.11 -7.94 36.41
CA ILE A 126 -16.15 -8.77 35.68
C ILE A 126 -16.34 -10.22 36.12
N TYR A 127 -16.77 -11.08 35.21
CA TYR A 127 -16.73 -12.53 35.40
C TYR A 127 -15.37 -13.04 34.94
N ILE A 128 -14.55 -13.51 35.88
CA ILE A 128 -13.22 -14.06 35.59
C ILE A 128 -13.26 -15.56 35.81
N TYR A 129 -12.94 -16.33 34.77
CA TYR A 129 -12.68 -17.75 34.88
C TYR A 129 -11.20 -17.91 35.28
N CYS A 130 -10.95 -18.31 36.52
CA CYS A 130 -9.62 -18.72 36.98
C CYS A 130 -9.49 -20.24 36.86
N SER A 131 -8.39 -20.73 36.29
CA SER A 131 -7.97 -22.13 36.42
C SER A 131 -7.50 -22.38 37.85
N PRO A 132 -7.92 -23.46 38.54
CA PRO A 132 -7.52 -23.72 39.92
C PRO A 132 -6.15 -24.39 39.97
N ARG A 133 -5.17 -23.75 40.62
CA ARG A 133 -4.17 -24.46 41.44
C ARG A 133 -3.94 -23.71 42.75
N SER A 134 -3.97 -24.49 43.82
CA SER A 134 -3.77 -24.20 45.25
C SER A 134 -4.79 -23.27 45.93
N ILE A 135 -5.70 -23.86 46.72
CA ILE A 135 -5.83 -23.69 48.18
C ILE A 135 -6.86 -24.72 48.70
N THR A 136 -6.48 -25.40 49.78
CA THR A 136 -7.19 -26.44 50.52
C THR A 136 -8.35 -25.92 51.38
N GLU A 137 -9.28 -26.83 51.69
CA GLU A 137 -10.25 -26.86 52.80
C GLU A 137 -11.67 -26.24 52.66
N SER A 138 -12.63 -27.17 52.56
CA SER A 138 -13.83 -27.34 53.43
C SER A 138 -15.24 -26.93 52.94
N ARG A 139 -16.04 -28.00 52.73
CA ARG A 139 -17.45 -28.28 53.12
C ARG A 139 -18.65 -27.61 52.41
N ASN A 140 -19.36 -28.48 51.68
CA ASN A 140 -20.81 -28.78 51.62
C ASN A 140 -21.85 -27.65 51.53
N ILE A 141 -22.74 -27.71 50.53
CA ILE A 141 -24.17 -28.12 50.63
C ILE A 141 -24.86 -28.00 49.24
N THR A 142 -25.79 -28.94 49.03
CA THR A 142 -26.77 -29.24 47.95
C THR A 142 -27.73 -28.07 47.59
N ASP A 143 -28.57 -28.00 46.55
CA ASP A 143 -29.26 -28.96 45.67
C ASP A 143 -29.99 -28.24 44.50
N SER A 144 -30.30 -29.01 43.43
CA SER A 144 -31.49 -28.96 42.53
C SER A 144 -31.64 -27.97 41.34
N LEU A 145 -31.97 -28.59 40.19
CA LEU A 145 -32.35 -28.09 38.84
C LEU A 145 -33.89 -28.12 38.64
N PRO A 146 -34.48 -27.46 37.61
CA PRO A 146 -34.71 -28.12 36.30
C PRO A 146 -34.57 -27.24 35.02
N LEU A 147 -34.39 -27.94 33.89
CA LEU A 147 -34.18 -27.53 32.47
C LEU A 147 -35.52 -27.30 31.69
N PRO A 148 -35.56 -27.19 30.32
CA PRO A 148 -35.55 -25.95 29.51
C PRO A 148 -36.73 -25.91 28.48
N LEU A 149 -36.80 -24.96 27.51
CA LEU A 149 -37.46 -25.17 26.20
C LEU A 149 -37.22 -24.04 25.14
N LYS A 150 -36.55 -24.44 24.03
CA LYS A 150 -36.63 -24.11 22.57
C LYS A 150 -36.96 -22.71 22.03
N VAL A 151 -36.16 -22.26 21.04
CA VAL A 151 -36.62 -21.45 19.89
C VAL A 151 -35.99 -21.95 18.57
N LYS A 152 -36.80 -21.92 17.50
CA LYS A 152 -36.62 -22.43 16.13
C LYS A 152 -35.78 -21.51 15.23
N GLU A 153 -35.15 -22.11 14.22
CA GLU A 153 -34.61 -21.46 13.01
C GLU A 153 -35.70 -20.75 12.18
N VAL A 154 -35.33 -19.64 11.54
CA VAL A 154 -36.02 -19.07 10.37
C VAL A 154 -34.98 -18.70 9.32
N MET A 155 -35.18 -19.22 8.11
CA MET A 155 -34.42 -18.99 6.88
C MET A 155 -34.85 -17.69 6.19
N PHE A 156 -33.93 -16.99 5.52
CA PHE A 156 -34.26 -16.01 4.47
C PHE A 156 -33.41 -16.22 3.21
N SER A 157 -34.08 -16.07 2.06
CA SER A 157 -33.60 -16.22 0.67
C SER A 157 -32.93 -14.95 0.12
N PRO A 158 -32.08 -15.03 -0.93
CA PRO A 158 -31.39 -13.88 -1.51
C PRO A 158 -32.25 -13.12 -2.53
N LEU A 159 -32.16 -11.79 -2.50
CA LEU A 159 -32.75 -10.88 -3.49
C LEU A 159 -31.77 -10.61 -4.66
N SER A 160 -32.41 -10.38 -5.81
CA SER A 160 -31.94 -10.38 -7.18
C SER A 160 -30.97 -9.26 -7.58
N VAL A 161 -29.96 -9.64 -8.38
CA VAL A 161 -29.01 -8.78 -9.10
C VAL A 161 -29.71 -8.14 -10.32
N LEU A 162 -29.60 -6.83 -10.46
CA LEU A 162 -30.01 -6.08 -11.67
C LEU A 162 -28.89 -6.10 -12.72
N ARG A 163 -29.24 -6.44 -13.96
CA ARG A 163 -28.36 -6.42 -15.15
C ARG A 163 -28.14 -4.98 -15.67
N PRO A 164 -26.94 -4.64 -16.18
CA PRO A 164 -26.77 -3.46 -17.02
C PRO A 164 -27.30 -3.68 -18.45
N LEU A 165 -27.84 -2.61 -19.04
CA LEU A 165 -28.37 -2.54 -20.40
C LEU A 165 -27.25 -2.61 -21.44
N SER A 166 -27.50 -3.39 -22.48
CA SER A 166 -26.65 -3.62 -23.66
C SER A 166 -26.58 -2.40 -24.58
N GLY A 167 -25.37 -2.04 -25.05
CA GLY A 167 -25.23 -1.11 -26.17
C GLY A 167 -23.88 -0.43 -26.30
N CYS A 168 -22.80 -1.19 -26.46
CA CYS A 168 -21.66 -0.76 -27.28
C CYS A 168 -20.86 -2.01 -27.68
N SER A 169 -20.53 -2.10 -28.96
CA SER A 169 -19.90 -3.23 -29.64
C SER A 169 -18.56 -3.63 -29.01
N ASP A 170 -18.54 -4.77 -28.36
CA ASP A 170 -17.33 -5.52 -28.00
C ASP A 170 -16.73 -6.13 -29.27
N ASP A 171 -15.78 -5.41 -29.87
CA ASP A 171 -14.86 -5.98 -30.87
C ASP A 171 -13.44 -5.56 -30.50
N ALA A 172 -12.98 -6.02 -29.34
CA ALA A 172 -11.59 -5.94 -28.93
C ALA A 172 -11.04 -7.37 -28.85
N SER A 173 -10.36 -7.82 -29.90
CA SER A 173 -9.57 -9.06 -29.83
C SER A 173 -8.51 -8.92 -28.73
N PRO A 174 -8.28 -9.92 -27.87
CA PRO A 174 -7.21 -9.83 -26.89
C PRO A 174 -5.87 -9.76 -27.62
N PHE A 175 -5.15 -8.65 -27.44
CA PHE A 175 -3.80 -8.47 -27.98
C PHE A 175 -2.90 -9.60 -27.48
N ARG A 176 -2.62 -10.59 -28.32
CA ARG A 176 -1.63 -11.64 -28.04
C ARG A 176 -0.24 -11.09 -28.32
N THR A 177 0.29 -10.28 -27.41
CA THR A 177 1.69 -9.81 -27.42
C THR A 177 2.71 -10.95 -27.29
N GLY A 178 2.24 -12.18 -27.00
CA GLY A 178 3.09 -13.34 -26.71
C GLY A 178 3.66 -13.34 -25.30
N ARG A 179 3.39 -12.29 -24.51
CA ARG A 179 3.87 -12.11 -23.14
C ARG A 179 2.97 -12.84 -22.14
N ARG A 180 3.51 -13.17 -20.97
CA ARG A 180 2.75 -13.83 -19.91
C ARG A 180 1.60 -12.95 -19.38
N THR A 181 0.51 -13.62 -19.00
CA THR A 181 -0.69 -12.98 -18.44
C THR A 181 -0.87 -13.22 -16.94
N GLU A 182 0.01 -14.04 -16.35
CA GLU A 182 -0.02 -14.42 -14.94
C GLU A 182 1.39 -14.61 -14.38
N LEU A 183 1.54 -14.51 -13.06
CA LEU A 183 2.79 -14.80 -12.38
C LEU A 183 2.93 -16.31 -12.10
N PRO A 184 4.17 -16.84 -11.97
CA PRO A 184 4.43 -18.25 -11.66
C PRO A 184 3.80 -18.75 -10.34
N ALA A 185 3.62 -17.86 -9.36
CA ALA A 185 2.99 -18.18 -8.09
C ALA A 185 2.07 -17.04 -7.61
N LEU A 186 1.15 -17.37 -6.71
CA LEU A 186 0.29 -16.38 -6.06
C LEU A 186 1.09 -15.56 -5.04
N ALA A 187 0.67 -14.32 -4.81
CA ALA A 187 1.21 -13.49 -3.75
C ALA A 187 1.05 -14.18 -2.38
N PRO A 188 2.04 -14.08 -1.50
CA PRO A 188 1.97 -14.68 -0.17
C PRO A 188 0.83 -14.04 0.62
N GLN A 189 0.08 -14.84 1.37
CA GLN A 189 -0.94 -14.30 2.26
C GLN A 189 -0.27 -13.44 3.33
N HIS A 190 -0.48 -12.12 3.26
CA HIS A 190 0.13 -11.19 4.20
C HIS A 190 -0.41 -11.44 5.62
N SER A 191 0.40 -12.01 6.51
CA SER A 191 0.14 -11.85 7.93
C SER A 191 0.36 -10.38 8.28
N THR A 192 -0.66 -9.66 8.74
CA THR A 192 -0.63 -8.28 9.26
C THR A 192 0.44 -8.05 10.33
N ILE A 193 1.04 -9.12 10.84
CA ILE A 193 2.03 -9.20 11.92
C ILE A 193 3.44 -8.78 11.45
N ALA A 194 3.76 -8.86 10.15
CA ALA A 194 5.14 -8.71 9.67
C ALA A 194 5.75 -7.29 9.87
N LEU A 195 5.02 -6.21 9.58
CA LEU A 195 5.59 -4.85 9.65
C LEU A 195 5.67 -4.31 11.08
N TRP A 196 4.67 -4.64 11.91
CA TRP A 196 4.69 -4.25 13.32
C TRP A 196 5.85 -4.93 14.07
N ASP A 197 6.12 -6.21 13.77
CA ASP A 197 7.24 -6.93 14.36
C ASP A 197 8.59 -6.32 13.94
N VAL A 198 8.75 -5.91 12.69
CA VAL A 198 9.96 -5.22 12.20
C VAL A 198 10.15 -3.90 12.95
N LEU A 199 9.10 -3.08 13.05
CA LEU A 199 9.19 -1.79 13.70
C LEU A 199 9.43 -1.94 15.20
N ARG A 200 8.78 -2.91 15.86
CA ARG A 200 9.02 -3.25 17.27
C ARG A 200 10.46 -3.68 17.53
N ARG A 201 11.02 -4.57 16.69
CA ARG A 201 12.41 -5.06 16.82
C ARG A 201 13.45 -3.96 16.58
N ASN A 202 13.06 -2.85 15.97
CA ASN A 202 13.94 -1.74 15.63
C ASN A 202 13.59 -0.43 16.35
N VAL A 203 12.77 -0.47 17.41
CA VAL A 203 12.50 0.70 18.27
C VAL A 203 13.82 1.21 18.87
N GLY A 204 14.08 2.52 18.70
CA GLY A 204 15.30 3.18 19.17
C GLY A 204 16.51 3.08 18.22
N LYS A 205 16.39 2.38 17.09
CA LYS A 205 17.39 2.36 16.02
C LYS A 205 17.03 3.37 14.92
N ASP A 206 18.02 3.75 14.13
CA ASP A 206 17.80 4.50 12.88
C ASP A 206 17.02 3.63 11.89
N LEU A 207 15.72 3.91 11.75
CA LEU A 207 14.81 3.13 10.90
C LEU A 207 15.18 3.19 9.41
N SER A 208 16.00 4.15 8.98
CA SER A 208 16.49 4.23 7.60
C SER A 208 17.41 3.06 7.22
N ARG A 209 17.98 2.36 8.22
CA ARG A 209 18.88 1.20 8.03
C ARG A 209 18.19 -0.15 8.24
N VAL A 210 16.88 -0.16 8.46
CA VAL A 210 16.12 -1.39 8.71
C VAL A 210 15.75 -2.03 7.37
N THR A 211 16.31 -3.21 7.10
CA THR A 211 15.91 -4.02 5.94
C THR A 211 14.47 -4.50 6.12
N MET A 212 13.63 -4.21 5.13
CA MET A 212 12.24 -4.68 5.11
C MET A 212 12.21 -6.19 4.79
N PRO A 213 11.38 -6.97 5.49
CA PRO A 213 11.15 -8.37 5.15
C PRO A 213 10.68 -8.54 3.71
N VAL A 214 11.05 -9.66 3.09
CA VAL A 214 10.77 -9.95 1.67
C VAL A 214 9.27 -10.17 1.43
N GLU A 215 8.52 -10.54 2.46
CA GLU A 215 7.07 -10.77 2.42
C GLU A 215 6.27 -9.46 2.26
N LEU A 216 6.92 -8.32 2.49
CA LEU A 216 6.35 -6.99 2.22
C LEU A 216 6.77 -6.46 0.85
N ASN A 217 7.66 -7.18 0.15
CA ASN A 217 8.01 -6.85 -1.21
C ASN A 217 6.99 -7.41 -2.20
N GLU A 218 6.92 -6.75 -3.35
CA GLU A 218 6.41 -7.32 -4.60
C GLU A 218 7.59 -7.73 -5.49
N PRO A 219 7.40 -8.65 -6.45
CA PRO A 219 8.48 -9.15 -7.31
C PRO A 219 8.88 -8.18 -8.45
N LEU A 220 8.90 -6.87 -8.16
CA LEU A 220 9.43 -5.81 -9.02
C LEU A 220 10.38 -4.90 -8.23
N ASN A 221 11.37 -4.31 -8.89
CA ASN A 221 12.26 -3.31 -8.30
C ASN A 221 11.96 -1.89 -8.79
N THR A 222 12.65 -0.88 -8.24
CA THR A 222 12.50 0.51 -8.66
C THR A 222 12.79 0.76 -10.15
N LEU A 223 13.73 0.03 -10.77
CA LEU A 223 14.05 0.18 -12.19
C LEU A 223 12.88 -0.25 -13.09
N GLN A 224 12.18 -1.31 -12.68
CA GLN A 224 10.98 -1.79 -13.35
C GLN A 224 9.79 -0.84 -13.11
N HIS A 225 9.64 -0.26 -11.93
CA HIS A 225 8.66 0.80 -11.68
C HIS A 225 8.86 2.01 -12.59
N LEU A 226 10.11 2.43 -12.82
CA LEU A 226 10.41 3.49 -13.79
C LEU A 226 9.97 3.13 -15.21
N CYS A 227 10.01 1.84 -15.58
CA CYS A 227 9.49 1.37 -16.86
C CYS A 227 7.95 1.31 -16.87
N GLU A 228 7.32 1.01 -15.73
CA GLU A 228 5.86 0.96 -15.57
C GLU A 228 5.19 2.31 -15.86
N GLU A 229 5.90 3.41 -15.66
CA GLU A 229 5.47 4.76 -16.03
C GLU A 229 5.17 4.92 -17.54
N LEU A 230 5.66 4.00 -18.38
CA LEU A 230 5.39 3.97 -19.82
C LEU A 230 4.21 3.06 -20.21
N GLU A 231 3.42 2.56 -19.25
CA GLU A 231 2.21 1.76 -19.51
C GLU A 231 1.21 2.51 -20.42
N TYR A 232 1.15 3.83 -20.33
CA TYR A 232 0.29 4.70 -21.15
C TYR A 232 1.09 5.58 -22.13
N SER A 233 2.19 5.04 -22.67
CA SER A 233 3.06 5.69 -23.67
C SER A 233 2.32 6.08 -24.96
N ASP A 234 1.16 5.49 -25.26
CA ASP A 234 0.30 5.89 -26.39
C ASP A 234 -0.16 7.36 -26.29
N LEU A 235 -0.25 7.91 -25.08
CA LEU A 235 -0.52 9.34 -24.87
C LEU A 235 0.59 10.22 -25.45
N LEU A 236 1.85 9.76 -25.37
CA LEU A 236 3.00 10.45 -25.93
C LEU A 236 3.03 10.34 -27.45
N ASP A 237 2.68 9.18 -28.00
CA ASP A 237 2.54 9.01 -29.45
C ASP A 237 1.46 9.93 -30.03
N ARG A 238 0.31 10.03 -29.36
CA ARG A 238 -0.77 10.95 -29.73
C ARG A 238 -0.34 12.41 -29.58
N ALA A 239 0.43 12.75 -28.55
CA ALA A 239 0.99 14.09 -28.38
C ALA A 239 1.94 14.45 -29.51
N ALA A 240 2.84 13.55 -29.90
CA ALA A 240 3.77 13.74 -31.02
C ALA A 240 3.06 13.90 -32.38
N GLU A 241 1.83 13.44 -32.51
CA GLU A 241 1.02 13.60 -33.72
C GLU A 241 0.13 14.84 -33.72
N THR A 242 -0.04 15.50 -32.57
CA THR A 242 -1.00 16.60 -32.38
C THR A 242 -0.36 17.96 -32.73
N GLU A 243 -0.94 18.68 -33.69
CA GLU A 243 -0.41 19.97 -34.16
C GLU A 243 -0.64 21.12 -33.16
N ASP A 244 -1.78 21.12 -32.46
CA ASP A 244 -2.12 22.15 -31.47
C ASP A 244 -1.29 21.98 -30.18
N PRO A 245 -0.42 22.94 -29.81
CA PRO A 245 0.40 22.88 -28.60
C PRO A 245 -0.43 22.78 -27.31
N VAL A 246 -1.64 23.34 -27.29
CA VAL A 246 -2.58 23.24 -26.15
C VAL A 246 -2.99 21.79 -25.96
N GLN A 247 -3.43 21.12 -27.03
CA GLN A 247 -3.82 19.70 -26.97
C GLN A 247 -2.63 18.78 -26.71
N ARG A 248 -1.43 19.11 -27.20
CA ARG A 248 -0.20 18.38 -26.83
C ARG A 248 0.05 18.44 -25.33
N MET A 249 0.02 19.64 -24.72
CA MET A 249 0.21 19.78 -23.28
C MET A 249 -0.87 19.04 -22.47
N VAL A 250 -2.12 19.01 -22.94
CA VAL A 250 -3.20 18.22 -22.31
C VAL A 250 -2.89 16.72 -22.31
N LEU A 251 -2.33 16.18 -23.40
CA LEU A 251 -1.91 14.78 -23.48
C LEU A 251 -0.70 14.48 -22.61
N VAL A 252 0.29 15.39 -22.55
CA VAL A 252 1.44 15.29 -21.64
C VAL A 252 0.99 15.34 -20.18
N ALA A 253 0.00 16.18 -19.84
CA ALA A 253 -0.58 16.23 -18.50
C ALA A 253 -1.33 14.94 -18.14
N ALA A 254 -2.09 14.38 -19.08
CA ALA A 254 -2.73 13.08 -18.90
C ALA A 254 -1.68 11.97 -18.69
N PHE A 255 -0.59 11.99 -19.47
CA PHE A 255 0.52 11.08 -19.28
C PHE A 255 1.09 11.24 -17.86
N ALA A 256 1.42 12.47 -17.44
CA ALA A 256 1.97 12.77 -16.11
C ALA A 256 1.10 12.29 -14.93
N VAL A 257 -0.22 12.31 -15.07
CA VAL A 257 -1.17 11.78 -14.07
C VAL A 257 -1.26 10.25 -14.11
N SER A 258 -1.16 9.65 -15.30
CA SER A 258 -1.29 8.20 -15.48
C SER A 258 -0.24 7.38 -14.71
N LEU A 259 0.93 7.96 -14.44
CA LEU A 259 2.03 7.36 -13.66
C LEU A 259 1.59 6.86 -12.28
N TYR A 260 0.57 7.49 -11.69
CA TYR A 260 0.10 7.15 -10.34
C TYR A 260 -0.99 6.08 -10.34
N SER A 261 -1.55 5.72 -11.49
CA SER A 261 -2.70 4.81 -11.55
C SER A 261 -2.41 3.40 -11.01
N CYS A 262 -1.20 2.88 -11.24
CA CYS A 262 -0.79 1.57 -10.76
C CYS A 262 -0.70 1.46 -9.23
N THR A 263 -0.60 2.58 -8.51
CA THR A 263 -0.51 2.57 -7.04
C THR A 263 -1.86 2.27 -6.38
N ALA A 264 -2.97 2.43 -7.10
CA ALA A 264 -4.35 2.29 -6.59
C ALA A 264 -4.60 0.92 -5.95
N THR A 265 -3.96 -0.12 -6.48
CA THR A 265 -4.10 -1.52 -6.06
C THR A 265 -2.87 -2.06 -5.34
N ARG A 266 -1.80 -1.25 -5.23
CA ARG A 266 -0.47 -1.69 -4.78
C ARG A 266 0.02 -1.01 -3.51
N ALA A 267 -0.85 -0.31 -2.78
CA ALA A 267 -0.51 0.41 -1.54
C ALA A 267 0.11 -0.46 -0.44
N SER A 268 -0.08 -1.78 -0.49
CA SER A 268 0.46 -2.74 0.48
C SER A 268 1.85 -3.28 0.13
N CYS A 269 2.32 -3.02 -1.09
CA CYS A 269 3.51 -3.63 -1.66
C CYS A 269 4.68 -2.64 -1.71
N LYS A 270 5.90 -3.15 -1.53
CA LYS A 270 7.12 -2.36 -1.66
C LYS A 270 8.00 -2.94 -2.78
N PRO A 271 8.45 -2.16 -3.77
CA PRO A 271 9.43 -2.66 -4.72
C PRO A 271 10.77 -3.01 -4.04
N PHE A 272 11.51 -3.93 -4.63
CA PHE A 272 12.90 -4.17 -4.25
C PHE A 272 13.72 -2.89 -4.50
N ASN A 273 14.62 -2.59 -3.57
CA ASN A 273 15.64 -1.56 -3.80
C ASN A 273 16.71 -2.16 -4.73
N PRO A 274 16.97 -1.58 -5.91
CA PRO A 274 18.00 -2.09 -6.81
C PRO A 274 19.40 -2.07 -6.16
N LEU A 275 20.25 -3.01 -6.56
CA LEU A 275 21.66 -3.01 -6.21
C LEU A 275 22.41 -1.95 -7.02
N LEU A 276 23.51 -1.40 -6.50
CA LEU A 276 24.36 -0.46 -7.22
C LEU A 276 24.92 -1.11 -8.50
N GLY A 277 24.65 -0.47 -9.65
CA GLY A 277 24.97 -1.01 -10.97
C GLY A 277 24.04 -2.09 -11.51
N GLU A 278 22.95 -2.39 -10.80
CA GLU A 278 21.84 -3.16 -11.37
C GLU A 278 21.21 -2.38 -12.52
N THR A 279 20.84 -3.10 -13.58
CA THR A 279 20.24 -2.53 -14.80
C THR A 279 18.91 -3.21 -15.11
N TYR A 280 18.08 -2.55 -15.91
CA TYR A 280 16.88 -3.17 -16.46
C TYR A 280 16.62 -2.63 -17.87
N GLU A 281 16.44 -3.52 -18.85
CA GLU A 281 15.95 -3.15 -20.19
C GLU A 281 14.49 -3.60 -20.42
N CYS A 282 13.79 -2.86 -21.29
CA CYS A 282 12.48 -3.25 -21.80
C CYS A 282 12.31 -2.74 -23.24
N GLU A 283 12.28 -3.67 -24.19
CA GLU A 283 11.90 -3.39 -25.58
C GLU A 283 10.44 -3.78 -25.79
N ARG A 284 9.64 -2.83 -26.28
CA ARG A 284 8.21 -3.01 -26.57
C ARG A 284 7.96 -2.73 -28.05
N GLU A 285 8.01 -3.77 -28.88
CA GLU A 285 7.66 -3.66 -30.30
C GLU A 285 6.21 -3.20 -30.50
N ASP A 286 5.29 -3.71 -29.66
CA ASP A 286 3.86 -3.36 -29.66
C ASP A 286 3.58 -1.89 -29.31
N ARG A 287 4.54 -1.21 -28.66
CA ARG A 287 4.46 0.20 -28.25
C ARG A 287 5.58 1.06 -28.86
N ALA A 288 6.36 0.49 -29.77
CA ALA A 288 7.46 1.12 -30.49
C ALA A 288 8.47 1.89 -29.62
N PHE A 289 8.82 1.39 -28.43
CA PHE A 289 9.84 2.00 -27.58
C PHE A 289 10.89 1.01 -27.08
N GLN A 290 12.06 1.56 -26.74
CA GLN A 290 13.19 0.89 -26.11
C GLN A 290 13.56 1.63 -24.82
N PHE A 291 13.49 0.95 -23.68
CA PHE A 291 13.75 1.50 -22.35
C PHE A 291 14.98 0.85 -21.70
N ILE A 292 15.79 1.67 -21.01
CA ILE A 292 16.88 1.23 -20.16
C ILE A 292 16.88 1.99 -18.84
N ALA A 293 17.28 1.33 -17.76
CA ALA A 293 17.50 1.96 -16.46
C ALA A 293 18.73 1.36 -15.76
N GLU A 294 19.36 2.16 -14.91
CA GLU A 294 20.50 1.77 -14.07
C GLU A 294 20.36 2.37 -12.66
N GLN A 295 20.75 1.60 -11.64
CA GLN A 295 20.96 2.14 -10.30
C GLN A 295 22.32 2.85 -10.23
N VAL A 296 22.31 4.15 -10.48
CA VAL A 296 23.52 4.99 -10.60
C VAL A 296 24.15 5.38 -9.26
N SER A 297 23.36 5.34 -8.17
CA SER A 297 23.87 5.59 -6.81
C SER A 297 23.10 4.79 -5.75
N HIS A 298 23.75 4.50 -4.62
CA HIS A 298 23.14 3.78 -3.49
C HIS A 298 23.03 4.65 -2.22
N HIS A 299 23.93 5.62 -2.04
CA HIS A 299 23.97 6.52 -0.89
C HIS A 299 24.17 7.97 -1.36
N PRO A 300 23.08 8.69 -1.70
CA PRO A 300 21.67 8.26 -1.67
C PRO A 300 21.27 7.32 -2.82
N PRO A 301 20.16 6.56 -2.69
CA PRO A 301 19.70 5.71 -3.79
C PRO A 301 19.14 6.57 -4.93
N ILE A 302 19.76 6.47 -6.10
CA ILE A 302 19.35 7.16 -7.34
C ILE A 302 19.24 6.11 -8.44
N SER A 303 18.08 6.08 -9.09
CA SER A 303 17.81 5.27 -10.28
C SER A 303 17.64 6.21 -11.47
N ALA A 304 18.38 5.98 -12.56
CA ALA A 304 18.25 6.74 -13.79
C ALA A 304 17.62 5.87 -14.87
N CYS A 305 16.76 6.44 -15.72
CA CYS A 305 16.20 5.75 -16.87
C CYS A 305 16.16 6.62 -18.12
N HIS A 306 16.14 5.96 -19.27
CA HIS A 306 16.07 6.56 -20.60
C HIS A 306 15.22 5.68 -21.50
N CYS A 307 14.35 6.29 -22.29
CA CYS A 307 13.43 5.63 -23.20
C CYS A 307 13.42 6.36 -24.53
N GLU A 308 13.58 5.60 -25.62
CA GLU A 308 13.53 6.12 -26.98
C GLU A 308 12.42 5.44 -27.76
N SER A 309 11.65 6.26 -28.45
CA SER A 309 10.71 5.90 -29.51
C SER A 309 11.08 6.68 -30.77
N LYS A 310 10.51 6.32 -31.92
CA LYS A 310 10.60 7.15 -33.14
C LYS A 310 9.95 8.52 -32.96
N LYS A 311 9.04 8.67 -31.99
CA LYS A 311 8.17 9.85 -31.81
C LYS A 311 8.49 10.68 -30.57
N PHE A 312 9.10 10.08 -29.56
CA PHE A 312 9.41 10.75 -28.31
C PHE A 312 10.69 10.20 -27.68
N ILE A 313 11.31 11.00 -26.80
CA ILE A 313 12.40 10.58 -25.93
C ILE A 313 11.98 10.95 -24.50
N PHE A 314 12.04 10.00 -23.58
CA PHE A 314 11.65 10.17 -22.19
C PHE A 314 12.80 9.76 -21.27
N TRP A 315 13.17 10.59 -20.31
CA TRP A 315 14.21 10.26 -19.35
C TRP A 315 13.98 10.94 -18.01
N GLN A 316 14.61 10.39 -16.97
CA GLN A 316 14.64 10.98 -15.64
C GLN A 316 15.71 10.28 -14.80
N ASP A 317 16.10 10.94 -13.73
CA ASP A 317 16.66 10.28 -12.57
C ASP A 317 15.82 10.59 -11.33
N ILE A 318 15.69 9.59 -10.48
CA ILE A 318 14.82 9.67 -9.32
C ILE A 318 15.55 9.23 -8.07
N ARG A 319 15.45 10.07 -7.04
CA ARG A 319 15.86 9.78 -5.68
C ARG A 319 14.62 9.72 -4.80
N TRP A 320 14.44 8.62 -4.11
CA TRP A 320 13.31 8.44 -3.18
C TRP A 320 13.73 8.77 -1.75
N LYS A 321 13.03 9.71 -1.12
CA LYS A 321 13.18 10.01 0.31
C LYS A 321 11.93 9.56 1.06
N ASN A 322 12.11 8.60 1.95
CA ASN A 322 11.02 8.07 2.76
C ASN A 322 11.00 8.72 4.15
N LYS A 323 9.82 9.10 4.66
CA LYS A 323 9.62 9.58 6.03
C LYS A 323 8.49 8.80 6.70
N PHE A 324 8.75 8.28 7.90
CA PHE A 324 7.74 7.57 8.68
C PHE A 324 7.16 8.47 9.77
N TRP A 325 5.84 8.62 9.79
CA TRP A 325 5.09 9.47 10.71
C TRP A 325 4.32 8.67 11.78
N GLY A 326 4.75 7.45 12.06
CA GLY A 326 4.13 6.57 13.05
C GLY A 326 2.97 5.74 12.49
N LYS A 327 1.96 6.35 11.87
CA LYS A 327 0.84 5.62 11.23
C LYS A 327 0.92 5.57 9.72
N SER A 328 1.64 6.52 9.12
CA SER A 328 1.76 6.68 7.67
C SER A 328 3.22 6.80 7.25
N MET A 329 3.50 6.49 5.99
CA MET A 329 4.81 6.61 5.36
C MET A 329 4.72 7.52 4.14
N GLU A 330 5.40 8.67 4.18
CA GLU A 330 5.58 9.54 3.02
C GLU A 330 6.74 9.04 2.17
N ILE A 331 6.54 9.05 0.87
CA ILE A 331 7.48 8.73 -0.19
C ILE A 331 7.60 10.00 -1.03
N ILE A 332 8.75 10.65 -0.92
CA ILE A 332 9.03 11.94 -1.55
C ILE A 332 9.98 11.68 -2.72
N PRO A 333 9.48 11.69 -3.97
CA PRO A 333 10.33 11.67 -5.15
C PRO A 333 11.09 12.99 -5.28
N ILE A 334 12.39 12.91 -5.56
CA ILE A 334 13.28 14.04 -5.86
C ILE A 334 13.92 13.75 -7.20
N GLY A 335 13.61 14.56 -8.20
CA GLY A 335 14.05 14.38 -9.57
C GLY A 335 13.12 15.13 -10.53
N THR A 336 13.58 15.33 -11.76
CA THR A 336 12.79 15.95 -12.83
C THR A 336 12.54 14.90 -13.91
N VAL A 337 11.32 14.87 -14.42
CA VAL A 337 10.95 14.05 -15.55
C VAL A 337 11.05 14.87 -16.82
N HIS A 338 11.64 14.31 -17.86
CA HIS A 338 11.87 14.97 -19.13
C HIS A 338 11.23 14.21 -20.28
N LEU A 339 10.72 14.97 -21.25
CA LEU A 339 10.10 14.46 -22.46
C LEU A 339 10.43 15.38 -23.65
N SER A 340 11.06 14.83 -24.67
CA SER A 340 11.26 15.48 -25.96
C SER A 340 10.26 14.93 -26.97
N LEU A 341 9.59 15.82 -27.71
CA LEU A 341 8.80 15.48 -28.90
C LEU A 341 9.49 16.07 -30.14
N PRO A 342 10.38 15.31 -30.82
CA PRO A 342 11.28 15.86 -31.83
C PRO A 342 10.59 16.55 -33.01
N ARG A 343 9.38 16.11 -33.40
CA ARG A 343 8.63 16.68 -34.53
C ARG A 343 8.35 18.18 -34.38
N TYR A 344 8.15 18.65 -33.16
CA TYR A 344 7.83 20.04 -32.85
C TYR A 344 8.94 20.72 -32.04
N GLU A 345 10.07 20.05 -31.84
CA GLU A 345 11.17 20.50 -30.99
C GLU A 345 10.76 20.80 -29.53
N ASP A 346 9.62 20.26 -29.07
CA ASP A 346 9.15 20.47 -27.70
C ASP A 346 10.04 19.75 -26.69
N GLN A 347 10.33 20.41 -25.58
CA GLN A 347 11.13 19.91 -24.46
C GLN A 347 10.33 20.07 -23.17
N TYR A 348 9.46 19.12 -22.86
CA TYR A 348 8.67 19.14 -21.64
C TYR A 348 9.47 18.67 -20.43
N GLU A 349 9.14 19.24 -19.29
CA GLU A 349 9.57 18.71 -18.01
C GLU A 349 8.53 18.92 -16.91
N TRP A 350 8.57 18.04 -15.91
CA TRP A 350 7.73 18.16 -14.72
C TRP A 350 8.32 17.48 -13.49
N ASN A 351 7.87 17.91 -12.32
CA ASN A 351 8.16 17.25 -11.05
C ASN A 351 7.12 16.16 -10.74
N LYS A 352 7.52 15.19 -9.90
CA LYS A 352 6.59 14.23 -9.29
C LYS A 352 6.06 14.77 -7.95
N VAL A 353 4.98 14.18 -7.46
CA VAL A 353 4.32 14.57 -6.19
C VAL A 353 4.57 13.55 -5.08
N THR A 354 4.33 13.96 -3.85
CA THR A 354 4.53 13.08 -2.69
C THR A 354 3.42 12.04 -2.64
N SER A 355 3.80 10.81 -2.28
CA SER A 355 2.85 9.73 -2.02
C SER A 355 2.87 9.40 -0.53
N CYS A 356 1.72 9.21 0.10
CA CYS A 356 1.61 8.80 1.49
C CYS A 356 0.82 7.50 1.59
N VAL A 357 1.48 6.46 2.11
CA VAL A 357 0.83 5.21 2.44
C VAL A 357 0.31 5.32 3.87
N HIS A 358 -0.99 5.23 4.04
CA HIS A 358 -1.66 5.28 5.34
C HIS A 358 -1.85 3.89 5.93
N ASN A 359 -2.11 3.82 7.23
CA ASN A 359 -2.36 2.56 7.96
C ASN A 359 -1.22 1.53 7.82
N VAL A 360 0.02 2.00 7.79
CA VAL A 360 1.21 1.16 7.60
C VAL A 360 1.33 0.09 8.69
N LEU A 361 0.86 0.39 9.91
CA LEU A 361 0.92 -0.50 11.08
C LEU A 361 -0.29 -1.44 11.23
N VAL A 362 -1.51 -0.91 11.12
CA VAL A 362 -2.77 -1.59 11.46
C VAL A 362 -3.87 -1.08 10.55
N GLY A 363 -4.71 -1.98 10.05
CA GLY A 363 -5.84 -1.68 9.18
C GLY A 363 -5.53 -1.85 7.70
N GLN A 364 -6.53 -1.59 6.86
CA GLN A 364 -6.37 -1.59 5.41
C GLN A 364 -5.50 -0.40 4.98
N ARG A 365 -4.41 -0.71 4.27
CA ARG A 365 -3.51 0.31 3.69
C ARG A 365 -4.17 0.94 2.47
N TRP A 366 -3.95 2.23 2.32
CA TRP A 366 -4.36 2.98 1.15
C TRP A 366 -3.31 4.06 0.86
N VAL A 367 -3.25 4.48 -0.40
CA VAL A 367 -2.29 5.49 -0.85
C VAL A 367 -3.01 6.80 -1.16
N GLU A 368 -2.40 7.88 -0.74
CA GLU A 368 -2.76 9.25 -1.11
C GLU A 368 -1.60 9.86 -1.89
N HIS A 369 -1.90 10.64 -2.92
CA HIS A 369 -0.93 11.47 -3.59
C HIS A 369 -1.29 12.93 -3.34
N TYR A 370 -0.29 13.79 -3.13
CA TYR A 370 -0.51 15.22 -2.91
C TYR A 370 0.70 16.07 -3.28
N GLY A 371 0.41 17.29 -3.67
CA GLY A 371 1.37 18.25 -4.22
C GLY A 371 0.93 18.71 -5.60
N GLU A 372 1.73 19.61 -6.18
CA GLU A 372 1.46 20.18 -7.49
C GLU A 372 2.42 19.57 -8.52
N ILE A 373 1.89 19.07 -9.63
CA ILE A 373 2.69 18.80 -10.83
C ILE A 373 2.77 20.09 -11.63
N ASN A 374 3.99 20.57 -11.88
CA ASN A 374 4.24 21.70 -12.74
C ASN A 374 4.81 21.21 -14.07
N ILE A 375 4.02 21.32 -15.14
CA ILE A 375 4.45 20.90 -16.49
C ILE A 375 4.74 22.15 -17.32
N ARG A 376 5.95 22.23 -17.86
CA ARG A 376 6.35 23.30 -18.77
C ARG A 376 7.08 22.76 -19.98
N ASN A 377 6.95 23.43 -21.11
CA ASN A 377 7.80 23.24 -22.27
C ASN A 377 8.96 24.26 -22.18
N ARG A 378 10.21 23.78 -22.19
CA ARG A 378 11.40 24.65 -22.16
C ARG A 378 11.65 25.35 -23.49
N ALA A 379 11.14 24.80 -24.59
CA ALA A 379 11.30 25.37 -25.92
C ALA A 379 10.24 26.47 -26.22
N ASP A 380 9.08 26.40 -25.57
CA ASP A 380 7.97 27.34 -25.76
C ASP A 380 7.31 27.69 -24.41
N ASP A 381 7.38 28.98 -24.04
CA ASP A 381 6.80 29.50 -22.80
C ASP A 381 5.36 30.02 -22.96
N SER A 382 4.72 29.78 -24.11
CA SER A 382 3.36 30.26 -24.40
C SER A 382 2.32 29.64 -23.46
N PHE A 383 2.54 28.40 -23.02
CA PHE A 383 1.62 27.67 -22.17
C PHE A 383 2.33 26.91 -21.05
N ARG A 384 1.71 26.87 -19.88
CA ARG A 384 2.15 26.08 -18.73
C ARG A 384 0.99 25.37 -18.09
N CYS A 385 1.16 24.12 -17.70
CA CYS A 385 0.19 23.48 -16.82
C CYS A 385 0.53 23.89 -15.39
N LYS A 386 -0.29 24.75 -14.81
CA LYS A 386 -0.17 25.23 -13.44
C LYS A 386 -1.35 24.70 -12.61
N ASP A 387 -1.16 24.56 -11.31
CA ASP A 387 -2.23 24.22 -10.38
C ASP A 387 -2.86 22.85 -10.70
N SER A 388 -2.06 21.78 -10.73
CA SER A 388 -2.58 20.40 -10.77
C SER A 388 -2.74 19.85 -9.36
N PRO A 389 -3.82 20.13 -8.59
CA PRO A 389 -3.94 19.52 -7.28
C PRO A 389 -4.22 18.03 -7.48
N PHE A 390 -3.22 17.22 -7.15
CA PHE A 390 -3.56 16.10 -6.28
C PHE A 390 -4.10 16.73 -5.01
N VAL A 391 -5.43 16.81 -4.92
CA VAL A 391 -6.12 17.57 -3.89
C VAL A 391 -5.83 16.88 -2.56
N HIS A 392 -5.04 17.52 -1.71
CA HIS A 392 -4.86 17.11 -0.34
C HIS A 392 -6.13 17.47 0.43
N GLN A 393 -7.08 16.54 0.52
CA GLN A 393 -8.30 16.72 1.30
C GLN A 393 -8.63 15.44 2.06
N GLY A 394 -8.81 15.62 3.37
CA GLY A 394 -8.92 14.57 4.36
C GLY A 394 -10.08 13.60 4.11
N ASN A 395 -9.76 12.34 4.37
CA ASN A 395 -10.57 11.12 4.37
C ASN A 395 -10.76 10.43 3.02
N TYR A 396 -10.13 9.26 2.88
CA TYR A 396 -10.32 8.25 1.81
C TYR A 396 -11.79 7.88 1.53
N TRP A 397 -12.67 8.08 2.50
CA TRP A 397 -14.11 7.81 2.41
C TRP A 397 -14.92 8.97 1.81
N SER A 398 -14.28 10.07 1.41
CA SER A 398 -14.98 11.19 0.75
C SER A 398 -15.27 10.87 -0.71
N SER A 399 -16.31 11.50 -1.26
CA SER A 399 -16.57 11.49 -2.70
C SER A 399 -15.43 12.10 -3.53
N SER A 400 -14.55 12.89 -2.87
CA SER A 400 -13.38 13.54 -3.46
C SER A 400 -12.09 12.73 -3.36
N ALA A 401 -12.15 11.48 -2.87
CA ALA A 401 -10.98 10.61 -2.82
C ALA A 401 -10.37 10.44 -4.22
N ASN A 402 -9.04 10.54 -4.27
CA ASN A 402 -8.23 10.44 -5.49
C ASN A 402 -8.44 11.54 -6.53
N GLU A 403 -9.14 12.63 -6.19
CA GLU A 403 -9.37 13.73 -7.14
C GLU A 403 -8.08 14.38 -7.63
N VAL A 404 -8.07 14.63 -8.93
CA VAL A 404 -7.09 15.48 -9.60
C VAL A 404 -7.84 16.62 -10.26
N GLN A 405 -7.37 17.84 -10.05
CA GLN A 405 -7.78 18.99 -10.86
C GLN A 405 -6.52 19.58 -11.50
N GLY A 406 -6.67 20.44 -12.50
CA GLY A 406 -5.55 21.01 -13.24
C GLY A 406 -6.01 22.15 -14.14
N SER A 407 -5.13 23.11 -14.42
CA SER A 407 -5.39 24.14 -15.43
C SER A 407 -4.18 24.37 -16.32
N LEU A 408 -4.43 24.38 -17.63
CA LEU A 408 -3.50 24.91 -18.60
C LEU A 408 -3.70 26.42 -18.66
N ILE A 409 -2.63 27.17 -18.40
CA ILE A 409 -2.62 28.64 -18.47
C ILE A 409 -1.74 29.10 -19.62
N ASP A 410 -2.10 30.24 -20.22
CA ASP A 410 -1.24 30.95 -21.15
C ASP A 410 -0.19 31.81 -20.43
N ALA A 411 0.72 32.43 -21.18
CA ALA A 411 1.75 33.32 -20.68
C ALA A 411 1.21 34.54 -19.89
N SER A 412 -0.05 34.92 -20.11
CA SER A 412 -0.72 36.00 -19.36
C SER A 412 -1.44 35.52 -18.10
N GLY A 413 -1.43 34.21 -17.83
CA GLY A 413 -2.06 33.59 -16.67
C GLY A 413 -3.55 33.28 -16.85
N HIS A 414 -4.10 33.41 -18.06
CA HIS A 414 -5.49 33.04 -18.32
C HIS A 414 -5.62 31.54 -18.49
N VAL A 415 -6.68 30.96 -17.91
CA VAL A 415 -6.98 29.53 -18.04
C VAL A 415 -7.51 29.24 -19.44
N VAL A 416 -6.73 28.49 -20.21
CA VAL A 416 -7.06 28.04 -21.57
C VAL A 416 -7.87 26.74 -21.51
N GLN A 417 -7.46 25.82 -20.65
CA GLN A 417 -8.09 24.50 -20.52
C GLN A 417 -8.14 24.06 -19.06
N ARG A 418 -9.27 23.49 -18.64
CA ARG A 418 -9.38 22.83 -17.32
C ARG A 418 -9.25 21.32 -17.48
N LEU A 419 -8.53 20.72 -16.53
CA LEU A 419 -8.36 19.28 -16.35
C LEU A 419 -9.00 18.88 -15.02
N PHE A 420 -9.68 17.75 -15.00
CA PHE A 420 -10.24 17.20 -13.76
C PHE A 420 -10.49 15.71 -13.89
N GLY A 421 -10.58 15.01 -12.76
CA GLY A 421 -10.88 13.58 -12.72
C GLY A 421 -10.36 12.95 -11.44
N LYS A 422 -9.99 11.67 -11.53
CA LYS A 422 -9.32 10.96 -10.43
C LYS A 422 -8.15 10.17 -10.99
N TRP A 423 -6.99 10.22 -10.34
CA TRP A 423 -5.78 9.54 -10.81
C TRP A 423 -5.93 8.02 -10.87
N SER A 424 -6.93 7.45 -10.19
CA SER A 424 -7.25 6.01 -10.20
C SER A 424 -8.39 5.62 -11.15
N GLU A 425 -9.08 6.57 -11.79
CA GLU A 425 -10.26 6.28 -12.63
C GLU A 425 -10.18 6.92 -14.03
N GLY A 426 -9.55 8.09 -14.16
CA GLY A 426 -9.38 8.78 -15.44
C GLY A 426 -9.32 10.29 -15.34
N LEU A 427 -8.87 10.92 -16.43
CA LEU A 427 -8.70 12.37 -16.56
C LEU A 427 -9.52 12.91 -17.74
N TYR A 428 -10.15 14.06 -17.52
CA TYR A 428 -11.03 14.73 -18.46
C TYR A 428 -10.60 16.18 -18.68
N SER A 429 -10.83 16.71 -19.88
CA SER A 429 -10.62 18.11 -20.22
C SER A 429 -11.92 18.82 -20.61
N GLY A 430 -12.05 20.09 -20.22
CA GLY A 430 -13.12 20.97 -20.67
C GLY A 430 -14.06 21.40 -19.55
N ALA A 431 -15.23 21.90 -19.92
CA ALA A 431 -16.29 22.20 -18.96
C ALA A 431 -17.00 20.90 -18.54
N GLN A 432 -17.47 20.79 -17.29
CA GLN A 432 -18.09 19.57 -16.76
C GLN A 432 -19.20 18.98 -17.65
N ARG A 433 -19.99 19.81 -18.33
CA ARG A 433 -21.10 19.37 -19.20
C ARG A 433 -20.68 18.94 -20.61
N SER A 434 -19.46 19.26 -21.03
CA SER A 434 -18.90 18.94 -22.36
C SER A 434 -17.51 18.33 -22.24
N ALA A 435 -17.27 17.64 -21.13
CA ALA A 435 -15.96 17.12 -20.78
C ALA A 435 -15.55 15.98 -21.72
N LYS A 436 -14.34 16.07 -22.25
CA LYS A 436 -13.73 15.03 -23.08
C LYS A 436 -12.83 14.18 -22.21
N CYS A 437 -13.02 12.87 -22.25
CA CYS A 437 -12.08 11.94 -21.62
C CYS A 437 -10.75 11.93 -22.39
N ILE A 438 -9.64 12.14 -21.69
CA ILE A 438 -8.29 12.18 -22.28
C ILE A 438 -7.59 10.83 -22.07
N TRP A 439 -7.77 10.28 -20.86
CA TRP A 439 -7.13 9.05 -20.38
C TRP A 439 -8.01 8.35 -19.34
N ARG A 440 -7.92 7.01 -19.31
CA ARG A 440 -8.44 6.13 -18.26
C ARG A 440 -7.46 4.96 -18.05
N PRO A 441 -7.37 4.41 -16.84
CA PRO A 441 -6.63 3.17 -16.63
C PRO A 441 -7.19 2.02 -17.48
N GLY A 442 -6.31 1.11 -17.88
CA GLY A 442 -6.70 -0.15 -18.51
C GLY A 442 -7.48 -1.05 -17.54
N ALA A 443 -8.20 -2.03 -18.07
CA ALA A 443 -8.81 -3.06 -17.24
C ALA A 443 -7.72 -3.86 -16.52
N LEU A 444 -7.91 -4.08 -15.22
CA LEU A 444 -7.00 -4.91 -14.44
C LEU A 444 -7.25 -6.40 -14.71
N PRO A 445 -6.22 -7.26 -14.59
CA PRO A 445 -6.42 -8.70 -14.62
C PRO A 445 -7.47 -9.15 -13.61
N ALA A 446 -8.34 -10.10 -13.98
CA ALA A 446 -9.43 -10.57 -13.09
C ALA A 446 -8.91 -11.13 -11.74
N ASN A 447 -7.67 -11.60 -11.72
CA ASN A 447 -6.97 -12.17 -10.57
C ASN A 447 -5.89 -11.24 -10.00
N GLN A 448 -5.94 -9.93 -10.29
CA GLN A 448 -4.92 -8.97 -9.86
C GLN A 448 -4.61 -9.00 -8.35
N GLU A 449 -5.63 -9.20 -7.49
CA GLU A 449 -5.44 -9.29 -6.03
C GLU A 449 -4.57 -10.49 -5.63
N LEU A 450 -4.56 -11.56 -6.45
CA LEU A 450 -3.70 -12.72 -6.25
C LEU A 450 -2.26 -12.48 -6.74
N TYR A 451 -2.03 -11.43 -7.53
CA TYR A 451 -0.74 -11.06 -8.11
C TYR A 451 -0.33 -9.65 -7.71
N TYR A 452 -0.34 -9.38 -6.40
CA TYR A 452 0.17 -8.14 -5.81
C TYR A 452 -0.56 -6.85 -6.25
N GLY A 453 -1.72 -6.96 -6.91
CA GLY A 453 -2.44 -5.83 -7.51
C GLY A 453 -1.86 -5.37 -8.85
N PHE A 454 -1.08 -6.22 -9.53
CA PHE A 454 -0.41 -5.86 -10.79
C PHE A 454 -1.38 -5.58 -11.94
N THR A 455 -1.03 -4.58 -12.76
CA THR A 455 -1.62 -4.37 -14.09
C THR A 455 -1.13 -5.45 -15.05
N HIS A 456 -1.75 -5.55 -16.23
CA HIS A 456 -1.23 -6.42 -17.29
C HIS A 456 0.21 -6.05 -17.65
N PHE A 457 0.53 -4.75 -17.72
CA PHE A 457 1.87 -4.29 -18.02
C PHE A 457 2.87 -4.71 -16.94
N ALA A 458 2.52 -4.56 -15.66
CA ALA A 458 3.38 -4.95 -14.54
C ALA A 458 3.66 -6.46 -14.49
N ILE A 459 2.66 -7.29 -14.81
CA ILE A 459 2.85 -8.75 -14.94
C ILE A 459 3.93 -9.05 -15.98
N GLU A 460 4.03 -8.32 -17.07
CA GLU A 460 5.00 -8.60 -18.15
C GLU A 460 6.45 -8.22 -17.81
N LEU A 461 6.69 -7.30 -16.87
CA LEU A 461 8.01 -6.65 -16.68
C LEU A 461 9.14 -7.60 -16.29
N ASN A 462 8.88 -8.56 -15.40
CA ASN A 462 9.90 -9.49 -14.90
C ASN A 462 9.93 -10.84 -15.63
N GLU A 463 9.22 -10.96 -16.76
CA GLU A 463 9.27 -12.16 -17.60
C GLU A 463 10.67 -12.33 -18.20
N LEU A 464 11.26 -13.51 -18.05
CA LEU A 464 12.55 -13.87 -18.65
C LEU A 464 12.32 -14.84 -19.81
N ASP A 465 12.06 -14.30 -21.00
CA ASP A 465 11.96 -15.06 -22.23
C ASP A 465 13.32 -15.74 -22.55
N PRO A 466 13.36 -17.07 -22.80
CA PRO A 466 14.56 -17.77 -23.28
C PRO A 466 15.24 -17.12 -24.50
N ASN A 467 14.49 -16.46 -25.39
CA ASN A 467 15.03 -15.78 -26.56
C ASN A 467 15.65 -14.42 -26.21
N LEU A 468 15.18 -13.76 -25.15
CA LEU A 468 15.73 -12.50 -24.64
C LEU A 468 17.01 -12.74 -23.85
N ARG A 469 17.06 -13.83 -23.08
CA ARG A 469 18.14 -14.17 -22.14
C ARG A 469 19.57 -13.99 -22.69
N PRO A 470 19.93 -14.39 -23.92
CA PRO A 470 21.29 -14.28 -24.44
C PRO A 470 21.76 -12.83 -24.68
N PHE A 471 20.83 -11.88 -24.79
CA PHE A 471 21.12 -10.48 -25.10
C PHE A 471 21.20 -9.58 -23.86
N LEU A 472 20.72 -10.05 -22.71
CA LEU A 472 20.69 -9.28 -21.48
C LEU A 472 22.10 -9.21 -20.85
N PRO A 473 22.48 -8.07 -20.25
CA PRO A 473 23.66 -8.04 -19.40
C PRO A 473 23.43 -8.90 -18.15
N PRO A 474 24.48 -9.47 -17.54
CA PRO A 474 24.36 -10.20 -16.28
C PRO A 474 24.05 -9.27 -15.09
N THR A 475 23.75 -7.99 -15.34
CA THR A 475 23.24 -7.02 -14.38
C THR A 475 21.73 -6.77 -14.53
N ASP A 476 21.06 -7.39 -15.51
CA ASP A 476 19.62 -7.22 -15.72
C ASP A 476 18.80 -7.79 -14.55
N THR A 477 17.85 -7.01 -14.04
CA THR A 477 16.98 -7.36 -12.92
C THR A 477 16.29 -8.71 -13.08
N ARG A 478 16.01 -9.20 -14.30
CA ARG A 478 15.36 -10.50 -14.48
C ARG A 478 16.20 -11.69 -13.99
N PHE A 479 17.51 -11.50 -13.85
CA PHE A 479 18.45 -12.49 -13.30
C PHE A 479 18.60 -12.39 -11.78
N ARG A 480 18.06 -11.34 -11.14
CA ARG A 480 18.21 -11.08 -9.72
C ARG A 480 17.49 -12.17 -8.89
N PRO A 481 18.22 -12.94 -8.06
CA PRO A 481 17.68 -14.20 -7.51
C PRO A 481 16.63 -14.01 -6.40
N ASP A 482 16.79 -13.04 -5.49
CA ASP A 482 15.82 -12.81 -4.40
C ASP A 482 14.44 -12.40 -4.95
N GLN A 483 14.42 -11.54 -5.95
CA GLN A 483 13.20 -11.12 -6.64
C GLN A 483 12.55 -12.28 -7.40
N ARG A 484 13.35 -13.11 -8.11
CA ARG A 484 12.83 -14.30 -8.81
C ARG A 484 12.25 -15.33 -7.85
N PHE A 485 12.93 -15.63 -6.75
CA PHE A 485 12.41 -16.56 -5.75
C PHE A 485 11.10 -16.09 -5.12
N LEU A 486 10.94 -14.77 -4.89
CA LEU A 486 9.68 -14.22 -4.39
C LEU A 486 8.56 -14.44 -5.41
N GLU A 487 8.83 -14.15 -6.69
CA GLU A 487 7.88 -14.31 -7.78
C GLU A 487 7.43 -15.77 -8.00
N GLU A 488 8.32 -16.72 -7.72
CA GLU A 488 8.07 -18.16 -7.74
C GLU A 488 7.44 -18.68 -6.44
N GLY A 489 7.13 -17.81 -5.47
CA GLY A 489 6.50 -18.15 -4.20
C GLY A 489 7.44 -18.78 -3.16
N ASN A 490 8.75 -18.81 -3.41
CA ASN A 490 9.75 -19.37 -2.51
C ASN A 490 10.29 -18.31 -1.53
N LEU A 491 9.49 -17.95 -0.54
CA LEU A 491 9.81 -16.91 0.45
C LEU A 491 11.11 -17.17 1.22
N GLU A 492 11.38 -18.42 1.58
CA GLU A 492 12.58 -18.77 2.33
C GLU A 492 13.85 -18.50 1.52
N MET A 493 13.88 -18.95 0.26
CA MET A 493 15.01 -18.68 -0.64
C MET A 493 15.12 -17.20 -0.98
N ALA A 494 14.00 -16.51 -1.19
CA ALA A 494 13.97 -15.08 -1.43
C ALA A 494 14.61 -14.29 -0.27
N SER A 495 14.24 -14.62 0.97
CA SER A 495 14.79 -13.98 2.18
C SER A 495 16.29 -14.23 2.34
N ARG A 496 16.75 -15.47 2.13
CA ARG A 496 18.19 -15.83 2.19
C ARG A 496 19.00 -15.13 1.10
N ALA A 497 18.51 -15.17 -0.14
CA ALA A 497 19.16 -14.50 -1.28
C ALA A 497 19.24 -12.99 -1.04
N LYS A 498 18.17 -12.36 -0.54
CA LYS A 498 18.15 -10.92 -0.24
C LYS A 498 19.24 -10.53 0.76
N GLN A 499 19.35 -11.27 1.86
CA GLN A 499 20.39 -11.03 2.86
C GLN A 499 21.80 -11.20 2.28
N HIS A 500 21.99 -12.21 1.44
CA HIS A 500 23.26 -12.47 0.77
C HIS A 500 23.67 -11.34 -0.17
N LEU A 501 22.76 -10.90 -1.05
CA LEU A 501 22.99 -9.81 -2.00
C LEU A 501 23.30 -8.48 -1.30
N GLU A 502 22.56 -8.15 -0.24
CA GLU A 502 22.83 -6.95 0.55
C GLU A 502 24.23 -7.00 1.20
N GLU A 503 24.67 -8.18 1.64
CA GLU A 503 26.01 -8.36 2.20
C GLU A 503 27.11 -8.26 1.13
N MET A 504 26.92 -8.89 -0.03
CA MET A 504 27.84 -8.77 -1.17
C MET A 504 28.00 -7.31 -1.61
N GLN A 505 26.90 -6.56 -1.70
CA GLN A 505 26.95 -5.13 -2.01
C GLN A 505 27.71 -4.33 -0.95
N ARG A 506 27.47 -4.59 0.35
CA ARG A 506 28.22 -3.93 1.44
C ARG A 506 29.72 -4.19 1.34
N GLN A 507 30.12 -5.40 0.97
CA GLN A 507 31.53 -5.77 0.79
C GLN A 507 32.13 -5.09 -0.45
N ARG A 508 31.42 -5.08 -1.58
CA ARG A 508 31.86 -4.36 -2.79
C ARG A 508 32.03 -2.87 -2.54
N TRP A 509 31.10 -2.24 -1.83
CA TRP A 509 31.19 -0.82 -1.49
C TRP A 509 32.43 -0.48 -0.64
N LYS A 510 32.80 -1.36 0.31
CA LYS A 510 34.04 -1.20 1.10
C LYS A 510 35.29 -1.31 0.22
N ASN A 511 35.29 -2.20 -0.78
CA ASN A 511 36.43 -2.42 -1.66
C ASN A 511 36.62 -1.33 -2.72
N MET A 512 35.56 -0.59 -3.06
CA MET A 512 35.58 0.47 -4.08
C MET A 512 36.00 1.85 -3.55
N GLU A 513 36.42 1.95 -2.27
CA GLU A 513 36.76 3.23 -1.60
C GLU A 513 35.73 4.36 -1.83
N GLY A 514 34.45 3.99 -2.04
CA GLY A 514 33.35 4.93 -2.25
C GLY A 514 33.24 5.54 -3.64
N THR A 515 34.00 5.10 -4.65
CA THR A 515 33.90 5.61 -6.02
C THR A 515 33.29 4.57 -6.94
N TYR A 516 32.03 4.77 -7.35
CA TYR A 516 31.35 3.97 -8.38
C TYR A 516 31.08 4.86 -9.60
N GLN A 517 31.41 4.36 -10.79
CA GLN A 517 31.05 4.99 -12.05
C GLN A 517 29.96 4.16 -12.73
N PRO A 518 28.75 4.74 -12.91
CA PRO A 518 27.70 4.07 -13.67
C PRO A 518 28.13 3.82 -15.11
N ARG A 519 27.64 2.72 -15.68
CA ARG A 519 28.11 2.22 -16.98
C ARG A 519 27.40 2.88 -18.15
N PHE A 520 26.10 3.16 -18.02
CA PHE A 520 25.25 3.61 -19.12
C PHE A 520 24.71 5.03 -18.94
N PHE A 521 24.99 5.62 -17.78
CA PHE A 521 24.61 6.99 -17.44
C PHE A 521 25.82 7.80 -16.97
N ARG A 522 25.74 9.11 -17.15
CA ARG A 522 26.74 10.07 -16.68
C ARG A 522 26.04 11.25 -16.01
N SER A 523 26.67 11.77 -14.96
CA SER A 523 26.28 13.05 -14.38
C SER A 523 26.74 14.16 -15.33
N SER A 524 25.89 15.14 -15.59
CA SER A 524 26.33 16.38 -16.24
C SER A 524 27.23 17.21 -15.31
N ASP A 525 28.34 17.75 -15.83
CA ASP A 525 29.26 18.58 -15.04
C ASP A 525 28.52 19.81 -14.46
N GLY A 526 28.28 19.82 -13.15
CA GLY A 526 27.66 20.93 -12.42
C GLY A 526 26.14 20.85 -12.22
N GLN A 527 25.46 19.83 -12.75
CA GLN A 527 24.06 19.54 -12.43
C GLN A 527 23.94 18.11 -11.90
N GLU A 528 23.23 17.93 -10.77
CA GLU A 528 22.92 16.63 -10.16
C GLU A 528 21.89 15.81 -11.00
N GLU A 529 22.00 15.84 -12.33
CA GLU A 529 21.13 15.12 -13.27
C GLU A 529 21.90 13.99 -13.97
N TRP A 530 21.27 12.83 -14.11
CA TRP A 530 21.84 11.68 -14.81
C TRP A 530 21.22 11.50 -16.19
N VAL A 531 22.05 11.59 -17.22
CA VAL A 531 21.65 11.36 -18.61
C VAL A 531 22.33 10.14 -19.18
N THR A 532 21.68 9.47 -20.13
CA THR A 532 22.30 8.34 -20.82
C THR A 532 23.58 8.78 -21.55
N ASN A 533 24.55 7.87 -21.65
CA ASN A 533 25.70 8.03 -22.52
C ASN A 533 25.50 7.42 -23.93
N ASN A 534 24.29 6.93 -24.23
CA ASN A 534 23.88 6.32 -25.49
C ASN A 534 24.63 5.03 -25.89
N THR A 535 25.36 4.40 -24.97
CA THR A 535 26.17 3.21 -25.30
C THR A 535 25.43 1.88 -25.13
N TYR A 536 24.34 1.82 -24.37
CA TYR A 536 23.71 0.55 -23.97
C TYR A 536 23.30 -0.31 -25.17
N TRP A 537 22.50 0.25 -26.08
CA TRP A 537 21.98 -0.49 -27.23
C TRP A 537 23.05 -0.83 -28.27
N GLU A 538 24.10 -0.01 -28.37
CA GLU A 538 25.26 -0.29 -29.21
C GLU A 538 26.02 -1.51 -28.68
N LEU A 539 26.34 -1.50 -27.38
CA LEU A 539 27.04 -2.58 -26.69
C LEU A 539 26.24 -3.88 -26.65
N ARG A 540 24.91 -3.79 -26.52
CA ARG A 540 23.99 -4.93 -26.60
C ARG A 540 24.06 -5.63 -27.96
N LYS A 541 24.21 -4.86 -29.05
CA LYS A 541 24.34 -5.39 -30.41
C LYS A 541 25.75 -5.92 -30.69
N ASN A 542 26.78 -5.16 -30.31
CA ASN A 542 28.18 -5.47 -30.59
C ASN A 542 29.09 -4.79 -29.55
N PRO A 543 29.91 -5.52 -28.78
CA PRO A 543 30.22 -6.95 -28.90
C PRO A 543 29.15 -7.90 -28.32
N GLY A 544 28.09 -7.37 -27.72
CA GLY A 544 27.13 -8.13 -26.92
C GLY A 544 27.67 -8.32 -25.50
N PHE A 545 26.79 -8.24 -24.50
CA PHE A 545 27.22 -8.23 -23.10
C PHE A 545 27.93 -9.50 -22.65
N SER A 546 27.66 -10.65 -23.28
CA SER A 546 28.37 -11.91 -23.01
C SER A 546 29.86 -11.87 -23.38
N ASN A 547 30.26 -10.97 -24.27
CA ASN A 547 31.63 -10.79 -24.73
C ASN A 547 32.33 -9.59 -24.06
N MET A 548 31.76 -9.08 -22.98
CA MET A 548 32.30 -7.95 -22.21
C MET A 548 32.60 -8.37 -20.77
N GLU A 549 33.52 -7.65 -20.14
CA GLU A 549 33.62 -7.68 -18.69
C GLU A 549 32.36 -7.03 -18.10
N ASN A 550 31.75 -7.70 -17.12
CA ASN A 550 30.56 -7.22 -16.44
C ASN A 550 30.74 -7.37 -14.93
N PRO A 551 30.18 -6.46 -14.12
CA PRO A 551 30.25 -6.59 -12.68
C PRO A 551 29.41 -7.76 -12.19
N THR A 552 29.93 -8.53 -11.24
CA THR A 552 29.16 -9.55 -10.52
C THR A 552 28.33 -8.89 -9.42
N LEU A 553 27.00 -8.89 -9.58
CA LEU A 553 26.07 -8.35 -8.60
C LEU A 553 25.48 -9.42 -7.67
N TRP A 554 25.46 -10.69 -8.10
CA TRP A 554 24.88 -11.85 -7.41
C TRP A 554 25.68 -13.13 -7.62
#